data_AF-G9WTJ6-F1
#
_entry.id   AF-G9WTJ6-F1
#
_cell.length_a   1.000
_cell.length_b   1.000
_cell.length_c   1.000
_cell.angle_alpha   90.00
_cell.angle_beta   90.00
_cell.angle_gamma   90.00
#
_symmetry.space_group_name_H-M   'P 1'
#
loop_
_entity.id
_entity.type
_entity.pdbx_description
1 polymer ?
#
loop_
_entity_poly.entity_id
_entity_poly.type
_entity_poly.pdbx_seq_one_letter_code
_entity_poly.pdbx_strand_id
1 'polypeptide(L)'
;MKSIIPGEDDKRCFICQKYGPEHVHHCLHGPYRWLADKYGLTVHLCVSCHMLLHDKGRYDRELEALAQEAFESKYSHEEFMQIFQKNWR
;
A
#
# COMPACT_ATOMS: atom_id res chain seq x y z
N MET A 1 4.17 0.38 12.39
CA MET A 1 5.41 0.48 11.58
C MET A 1 5.31 1.76 10.75
N LYS A 2 6.40 2.52 10.53
CA LYS A 2 6.36 3.60 9.53
C LYS A 2 6.26 2.96 8.13
N SER A 3 5.44 3.52 7.24
CA SER A 3 5.33 3.00 5.88
C SER A 3 6.67 3.04 5.15
N ILE A 4 6.92 2.03 4.31
CA ILE A 4 8.08 1.93 3.42
C ILE A 4 7.74 2.31 1.99
N ILE A 5 6.47 2.65 1.71
CA ILE A 5 6.04 3.05 0.38
C ILE A 5 6.71 4.38 -0.01
N PRO A 6 7.43 4.44 -1.15
CA PRO A 6 8.08 5.67 -1.59
C PRO A 6 7.09 6.81 -1.79
N GLY A 7 7.42 7.99 -1.26
CA GLY A 7 6.57 9.18 -1.39
C GLY A 7 5.42 9.26 -0.39
N GLU A 8 5.30 8.29 0.52
CA GLU A 8 4.28 8.31 1.56
C GLU A 8 4.51 9.40 2.61
N ASP A 9 3.45 10.17 2.90
CA ASP A 9 3.39 11.26 3.86
C ASP A 9 2.08 11.16 4.64
N ASP A 10 2.15 10.95 5.96
CA ASP A 10 0.97 10.79 6.83
C ASP A 10 0.09 12.05 6.92
N LYS A 11 0.58 13.19 6.42
CA LYS A 11 -0.19 14.45 6.36
C LYS A 11 -0.92 14.65 5.05
N ARG A 12 -0.66 13.83 4.03
CA ARG A 12 -1.21 14.01 2.68
C ARG A 12 -1.78 12.72 2.13
N CYS A 13 -2.86 12.84 1.37
CA CYS A 13 -3.36 11.73 0.58
C CYS A 13 -2.30 11.30 -0.44
N PHE A 14 -1.89 10.03 -0.40
CA PHE A 14 -0.89 9.49 -1.32
C PHE A 14 -1.27 9.70 -2.80
N ILE A 15 -2.55 9.57 -3.13
CA ILE A 15 -3.04 9.66 -4.52
C ILE A 15 -3.18 11.11 -4.99
N CYS A 16 -3.85 11.98 -4.21
CA CYS A 16 -4.23 13.32 -4.68
C CYS A 16 -3.49 14.47 -3.98
N GLN A 17 -2.60 14.16 -3.03
CA GLN A 17 -1.73 15.10 -2.30
C GLN A 17 -2.46 16.13 -1.43
N LYS A 18 -3.79 16.02 -1.30
CA LYS A 18 -4.61 16.83 -0.39
C LYS A 18 -4.22 16.55 1.05
N TYR A 19 -4.12 17.60 1.84
CA TYR A 19 -3.86 17.48 3.28
C TYR A 19 -5.01 16.83 4.05
N GLY A 20 -4.66 16.21 5.18
CA GLY A 20 -5.61 15.60 6.11
C GLY A 20 -6.20 14.30 5.56
N PRO A 21 -5.37 13.28 5.26
CA PRO A 21 -5.89 11.95 5.02
C PRO A 21 -6.52 11.42 6.30
N GLU A 22 -7.63 10.70 6.17
CA GLU A 22 -8.39 10.19 7.31
C GLU A 22 -8.26 8.67 7.45
N HIS A 23 -7.88 7.99 6.36
CA HIS A 23 -7.86 6.54 6.30
C HIS A 23 -6.47 6.02 5.98
N VAL A 24 -6.09 4.92 6.64
CA VAL A 24 -4.96 4.09 6.24
C VAL A 24 -5.48 3.00 5.31
N HIS A 25 -4.80 2.84 4.17
CA HIS A 25 -5.09 1.81 3.19
C HIS A 25 -3.95 0.79 3.16
N HIS A 26 -4.30 -0.49 3.33
CA HIS A 26 -3.37 -1.60 3.14
C HIS A 26 -3.24 -1.90 1.66
N CYS A 27 -2.07 -1.61 1.08
CA CYS A 27 -1.83 -1.79 -0.36
C CYS A 27 -1.91 -3.28 -0.76
N LEU A 28 -1.56 -4.19 0.17
CA LEU A 28 -1.88 -5.61 0.06
C LEU A 28 -3.00 -5.95 1.05
N HIS A 29 -4.15 -6.38 0.52
CA HIS A 29 -5.38 -6.56 1.30
C HIS A 29 -5.77 -8.03 1.47
N GLY A 30 -6.99 -8.27 1.96
CA GLY A 30 -7.47 -9.61 2.33
C GLY A 30 -6.61 -10.26 3.43
N PRO A 31 -6.07 -11.48 3.22
CA PRO A 31 -5.25 -12.18 4.21
C PRO A 31 -3.90 -11.49 4.49
N TYR A 32 -3.47 -10.56 3.63
CA TYR A 32 -2.17 -9.90 3.74
C TYR A 32 -2.19 -8.61 4.57
N ARG A 33 -3.35 -8.16 5.08
CA ARG A 33 -3.47 -6.89 5.83
C ARG A 33 -2.52 -6.81 7.02
N TRP A 34 -2.42 -7.88 7.81
CA TRP A 34 -1.53 -7.92 8.96
C TRP A 34 -0.04 -7.89 8.56
N LEU A 35 0.31 -8.48 7.41
CA LEU A 35 1.66 -8.40 6.84
C LEU A 35 1.95 -6.99 6.34
N ALA A 36 0.98 -6.34 5.72
CA ALA A 36 1.09 -4.95 5.31
C ALA A 36 1.33 -4.03 6.51
N ASP A 37 0.65 -4.23 7.63
CA ASP A 37 0.95 -3.51 8.88
C ASP A 37 2.36 -3.81 9.41
N LYS A 38 2.76 -5.08 9.40
CA LYS A 38 4.08 -5.54 9.88
C LYS A 38 5.23 -4.92 9.09
N TYR A 39 5.13 -4.89 7.77
CA TYR A 39 6.20 -4.43 6.88
C TYR A 39 6.08 -2.97 6.45
N GLY A 40 4.98 -2.29 6.81
CA GLY A 40 4.75 -0.90 6.43
C GLY A 40 4.32 -0.74 4.97
N LEU A 41 3.49 -1.65 4.46
CA LEU A 41 2.92 -1.60 3.09
C LEU A 41 1.55 -0.90 3.10
N THR A 42 1.51 0.28 3.71
CA THR A 42 0.30 1.07 3.89
C THR A 42 0.50 2.50 3.39
N VAL A 43 -0.59 3.13 2.96
CA VAL A 43 -0.61 4.55 2.54
C VAL A 43 -1.77 5.29 3.18
N HIS A 44 -1.60 6.59 3.42
CA HIS A 44 -2.65 7.45 3.93
C HIS A 44 -3.46 8.04 2.77
N LEU A 45 -4.77 7.89 2.84
CA LEU A 45 -5.69 8.35 1.80
C LEU A 45 -6.79 9.24 2.40
N CYS A 46 -7.21 10.23 1.62
CA CYS A 46 -8.48 10.90 1.90
C CYS A 46 -9.65 9.96 1.57
N VAL A 47 -10.80 10.20 2.20
CA VAL A 47 -12.00 9.35 2.08
C VAL A 47 -12.39 9.14 0.62
N SER A 48 -12.37 10.19 -0.20
CA SER A 48 -12.78 10.10 -1.62
C SER A 48 -11.86 9.17 -2.43
N CYS A 49 -10.55 9.28 -2.27
CA CYS A 49 -9.61 8.38 -2.95
C CYS A 49 -9.70 6.96 -2.40
N HIS A 50 -9.87 6.78 -1.09
CA HIS A 50 -10.04 5.46 -0.48
C HIS A 50 -11.31 4.76 -0.99
N MET A 51 -12.42 5.48 -1.13
CA MET A 51 -13.66 4.90 -1.67
C MET A 51 -13.55 4.56 -3.16
N LEU A 52 -12.78 5.32 -3.95
CA LEU A 52 -12.53 4.97 -5.36
C LEU A 52 -11.79 3.62 -5.52
N LEU A 53 -10.95 3.25 -4.56
CA LEU A 53 -10.32 1.93 -4.51
C LEU A 53 -11.37 0.84 -4.25
N HIS A 54 -12.19 0.99 -3.20
CA HIS A 54 -13.20 -0.03 -2.83
C HIS A 54 -14.34 -0.16 -3.85
N ASP A 55 -14.87 0.95 -4.35
CA ASP A 55 -16.08 0.95 -5.18
C ASP A 55 -15.77 0.63 -6.65
N LYS A 56 -14.58 1.03 -7.13
CA LYS A 56 -14.23 1.00 -8.56
C LYS A 56 -12.94 0.25 -8.85
N GLY A 57 -12.22 -0.25 -7.83
CA GLY A 57 -10.90 -0.87 -7.99
C GLY A 57 -9.84 0.08 -8.55
N ARG A 58 -10.10 1.40 -8.56
CA ARG A 58 -9.19 2.36 -9.17
C ARG A 58 -7.94 2.49 -8.30
N TYR A 59 -6.76 2.42 -8.92
CA TYR A 59 -5.44 2.48 -8.27
C TYR A 59 -5.04 1.23 -7.46
N ASP A 60 -5.92 0.24 -7.29
CA ASP A 60 -5.65 -0.92 -6.42
C ASP A 60 -4.45 -1.71 -6.91
N ARG A 61 -4.45 -2.09 -8.20
CA ARG A 61 -3.33 -2.81 -8.82
C ARG A 61 -2.02 -2.02 -8.82
N GLU A 62 -2.10 -0.70 -8.96
CA GLU A 62 -0.92 0.17 -8.93
C GLU A 62 -0.31 0.20 -7.53
N LEU A 63 -1.14 0.26 -6.48
CA LEU A 63 -0.69 0.19 -5.10
C LEU A 63 -0.18 -1.20 -4.71
N GLU A 64 -0.81 -2.27 -5.20
CA GLU A 64 -0.33 -3.65 -5.00
C GLU A 64 1.08 -3.83 -5.61
N ALA A 65 1.27 -3.41 -6.86
CA ALA A 65 2.57 -3.48 -7.54
C ALA A 65 3.62 -2.60 -6.85
N LEU A 66 3.26 -1.39 -6.43
CA LEU A 66 4.15 -0.48 -5.70
C LEU A 66 4.54 -1.05 -4.33
N ALA A 67 3.62 -1.71 -3.62
CA ALA A 67 3.92 -2.38 -2.36
C ALA A 67 4.92 -3.51 -2.53
N GLN A 68 4.78 -4.29 -3.61
CA GLN A 68 5.77 -5.30 -3.94
C GLN A 68 7.13 -4.67 -4.25
N GLU A 69 7.19 -3.66 -5.13
CA GLU A 69 8.44 -2.97 -5.46
C GLU A 69 9.13 -2.37 -4.23
N ALA A 70 8.37 -1.74 -3.34
CA ALA A 70 8.87 -1.16 -2.11
C ALA A 70 9.42 -2.23 -1.15
N PHE A 71 8.74 -3.38 -1.05
CA PHE A 71 9.23 -4.51 -0.26
C PHE A 71 10.52 -5.08 -0.87
N GLU A 72 10.50 -5.39 -2.17
CA GLU A 72 11.63 -5.98 -2.90
C GLU A 72 12.87 -5.09 -2.83
N SER A 73 12.70 -3.78 -2.93
CA SER A 73 13.79 -2.80 -2.83
C SER A 73 14.44 -2.76 -1.44
N LYS A 74 13.69 -3.11 -0.39
CA LYS A 74 14.15 -3.07 1.00
C LYS A 74 14.67 -4.43 1.50
N TYR A 75 14.08 -5.51 1.02
CA TYR A 75 14.34 -6.88 1.45
C TYR A 75 14.88 -7.69 0.27
N SER A 76 14.03 -8.46 -0.43
CA SER A 76 14.32 -9.06 -1.73
C SER A 76 13.04 -9.60 -2.40
N HIS A 77 13.14 -10.01 -3.66
CA HIS A 77 12.07 -10.73 -4.36
C HIS A 77 11.82 -12.11 -3.76
N GLU A 78 12.88 -12.84 -3.40
CA GLU A 78 12.77 -14.17 -2.81
C GLU A 78 12.01 -14.13 -1.48
N GLU A 79 12.32 -13.16 -0.61
CA GLU A 79 11.60 -12.97 0.65
C GLU A 79 10.14 -12.58 0.42
N PHE A 80 9.87 -11.72 -0.57
CA PHE A 80 8.51 -11.34 -0.93
C PHE A 80 7.69 -12.58 -1.34
N MET A 81 8.22 -13.41 -2.23
CA MET A 81 7.55 -14.61 -2.69
C MET A 81 7.37 -15.66 -1.59
N GLN A 82 8.31 -15.79 -0.66
CA GLN A 82 8.17 -16.66 0.51
C GLN A 82 7.03 -16.21 1.44
N ILE A 83 6.88 -14.90 1.65
CA ILE A 83 5.91 -14.34 2.59
C ILE A 83 4.52 -14.25 1.97
N PHE A 84 4.41 -13.63 0.80
CA PHE A 84 3.14 -13.27 0.18
C PHE A 84 2.64 -14.34 -0.81
N GLN A 85 3.54 -15.17 -1.34
CA GLN A 85 3.21 -16.32 -2.22
C GLN A 85 2.39 -15.95 -3.47
N LYS A 86 2.42 -14.68 -3.86
CA LYS A 86 1.75 -14.15 -5.05
C LYS A 86 2.63 -13.04 -5.61
N ASN A 87 2.63 -12.90 -6.93
CA ASN A 87 3.31 -11.84 -7.65
C ASN A 87 2.26 -10.86 -8.19
N TRP A 88 2.48 -9.57 -7.99
CA TRP A 88 1.66 -8.44 -8.46
C TRP A 88 2.38 -7.57 -9.50
N ARG A 89 3.58 -7.99 -9.92
CA ARG A 89 4.27 -7.48 -11.12
C ARG A 89 3.98 -8.35 -12.34
#